data_AF-A0A9X4KG22-F1
#
_entry.id   AF-A0A9X4KG22-F1
#
_cell.length_a   1.000
_cell.length_b   1.000
_cell.length_c   1.000
_cell.angle_alpha   90.00
_cell.angle_beta   90.00
_cell.angle_gamma   90.00
#
_symmetry.space_group_name_H-M   'P 1'
#
loop_
_entity.id
_entity.type
_entity.pdbx_description
1 polymer ?
#
loop_
_entity_poly.entity_id
_entity_poly.type
_entity_poly.pdbx_seq_one_letter_code
_entity_poly.pdbx_strand_id
1 'polypeptide(L)'
;MHARIVSDPGDVVTFFQVDKYRIGGKVTNADGTPVKDAVVWIDRDEGEGFGKSTPTDAEGRYELYYLPEQEEGTNLSVTIGTTRYTLPENRVFHIPEETSVQINITLPSEGTVIDDKPPTLVSVTSPGAMYTGVLAGLRVPEGTRYTVTIPDKEGRFVLTVPKTVWDTKPRFFETKMTRFVEDRQLGWGGFASCRIFAGGSGRPFG
;
A
#
# COMPACT_ATOMS: atom_id res chain seq x y z
N MET A 1 21.54 -12.34 16.19
CA MET A 1 20.86 -13.33 17.04
C MET A 1 19.75 -13.96 16.23
N HIS A 2 19.59 -15.28 16.36
CA HIS A 2 18.52 -16.04 15.69
C HIS A 2 17.39 -16.24 16.69
N ALA A 3 16.17 -15.92 16.29
CA ALA A 3 14.97 -16.09 17.10
C ALA A 3 13.87 -16.74 16.28
N ARG A 4 12.84 -17.21 16.97
CA ARG A 4 11.68 -17.86 16.38
C ARG A 4 10.42 -17.41 17.12
N ILE A 5 9.40 -17.04 16.36
CA ILE A 5 8.04 -16.85 16.87
C ILE A 5 7.47 -18.24 17.13
N VAL A 6 7.05 -18.49 18.37
CA VAL A 6 6.36 -19.73 18.75
C VAL A 6 4.89 -19.41 18.90
N SER A 7 4.05 -20.14 18.19
CA SER A 7 2.59 -20.02 18.25
C SER A 7 1.99 -21.29 18.83
N ASP A 8 0.76 -21.19 19.35
CA ASP A 8 0.09 -22.35 19.93
C ASP A 8 -0.24 -23.39 18.84
N PRO A 9 -0.38 -24.67 19.19
CA PRO A 9 -0.74 -25.71 18.23
C PRO A 9 -2.05 -25.38 17.49
N GLY A 10 -1.96 -25.19 16.17
CA GLY A 10 -3.10 -24.82 15.31
C GLY A 10 -3.08 -23.36 14.83
N ASP A 11 -2.24 -22.52 15.42
CA ASP A 11 -2.05 -21.14 14.96
C ASP A 11 -1.21 -21.08 13.69
N VAL A 12 -1.67 -20.28 12.73
CA VAL A 12 -0.89 -19.92 11.54
C VAL A 12 -0.14 -18.63 11.84
N VAL A 13 1.19 -18.68 11.91
CA VAL A 13 2.02 -17.46 11.97
C VAL A 13 1.70 -16.63 10.73
N THR A 14 1.05 -15.48 10.93
CA THR A 14 0.62 -14.61 9.83
C THR A 14 1.85 -13.95 9.21
N PHE A 15 2.07 -14.24 7.94
CA PHE A 15 3.27 -13.86 7.21
C PHE A 15 3.13 -12.50 6.53
N PHE A 16 4.28 -11.92 6.14
CA PHE A 16 4.29 -10.81 5.20
C PHE A 16 3.82 -11.30 3.85
N GLN A 17 2.65 -10.85 3.45
CA GLN A 17 2.05 -11.14 2.16
C GLN A 17 1.63 -9.85 1.48
N VAL A 18 1.44 -9.93 0.17
CA VAL A 18 0.77 -8.85 -0.56
C VAL A 18 -0.63 -8.68 0.02
N ASP A 19 -0.92 -7.44 0.39
CA ASP A 19 -2.22 -7.01 0.91
C ASP A 19 -3.00 -6.32 -0.21
N LYS A 20 -2.37 -5.36 -0.89
CA LYS A 20 -2.98 -4.53 -1.92
C LYS A 20 -1.95 -4.06 -2.95
N TYR A 21 -2.42 -3.60 -4.10
CA TYR A 21 -1.61 -2.91 -5.10
C TYR A 21 -1.89 -1.42 -5.08
N ARG A 22 -0.90 -0.63 -5.50
CA ARG A 22 -1.02 0.82 -5.58
C ARG A 22 -1.71 1.19 -6.89
N ILE A 23 -2.70 2.06 -6.80
CA ILE A 23 -3.23 2.80 -7.94
C ILE A 23 -2.94 4.27 -7.68
N GLY A 24 -2.19 4.91 -8.57
CA GLY A 24 -1.88 6.32 -8.40
C GLY A 24 -1.58 6.99 -9.72
N GLY A 25 -1.33 8.29 -9.71
CA GLY A 25 -1.02 9.01 -10.93
C GLY A 25 -1.25 10.50 -10.75
N LYS A 26 -1.56 11.19 -11.85
CA LYS A 26 -1.86 12.62 -11.84
C LYS A 26 -3.24 12.92 -12.39
N VAL A 27 -3.90 13.92 -11.80
CA VAL A 27 -5.09 14.56 -12.35
C VAL A 27 -4.69 15.95 -12.86
N THR A 28 -4.96 16.22 -14.13
CA THR A 28 -4.73 17.52 -14.78
C THR A 28 -6.00 18.03 -15.45
N ASN A 29 -6.13 19.33 -15.64
CA ASN A 29 -7.13 19.92 -16.52
C ASN A 29 -6.71 19.76 -17.99
N ALA A 30 -7.62 20.05 -18.92
CA ALA A 30 -7.39 19.96 -20.37
C ALA A 30 -6.20 20.80 -20.89
N ASP A 31 -5.81 21.85 -20.16
CA ASP A 31 -4.65 22.69 -20.44
C ASP A 31 -3.32 22.13 -19.89
N GLY A 32 -3.37 20.99 -19.21
CA GLY A 32 -2.24 20.34 -18.54
C GLY A 32 -1.98 20.83 -17.12
N THR A 33 -2.77 21.77 -16.60
CA THR A 33 -2.60 22.30 -15.24
C THR A 33 -2.94 21.21 -14.21
N PRO A 34 -2.08 20.94 -13.20
CA PRO A 34 -2.40 19.99 -12.15
C PRO A 34 -3.62 20.39 -11.32
N VAL A 35 -4.47 19.43 -11.00
CA VAL A 35 -5.68 19.65 -10.21
C VAL A 35 -5.44 19.20 -8.78
N LYS A 36 -5.55 20.13 -7.83
CA LYS A 36 -5.47 19.86 -6.39
C LYS A 36 -6.85 19.50 -5.82
N ASP A 37 -6.86 18.73 -4.74
CA ASP A 37 -8.04 18.35 -3.96
C ASP A 37 -9.09 17.50 -4.74
N ALA A 38 -8.69 16.96 -5.88
CA ALA A 38 -9.47 15.97 -6.62
C ALA A 38 -9.36 14.60 -5.92
N VAL A 39 -10.46 13.86 -5.90
CA VAL A 39 -10.51 12.49 -5.36
C VAL A 39 -10.82 11.53 -6.48
N VAL A 40 -9.96 10.54 -6.69
CA VAL A 40 -10.20 9.44 -7.61
C VAL A 40 -10.90 8.31 -6.86
N TRP A 41 -11.99 7.84 -7.45
CA TRP A 41 -12.81 6.75 -6.97
C TRP A 41 -12.74 5.59 -7.95
N ILE A 42 -12.68 4.40 -7.36
CA ILE A 42 -12.72 3.11 -8.03
C ILE A 42 -13.81 2.33 -7.32
N ASP A 43 -14.94 2.09 -7.98
CA ASP A 43 -16.12 1.47 -7.37
C ASP A 43 -16.74 0.42 -8.30
N ARG A 44 -17.48 -0.52 -7.72
CA ARG A 44 -18.23 -1.55 -8.48
C ARG A 44 -19.71 -1.24 -8.47
N ASP A 45 -20.38 -1.54 -9.58
CA ASP A 45 -21.82 -1.26 -9.77
C ASP A 45 -22.73 -1.95 -8.74
N GLU A 46 -22.30 -3.07 -8.16
CA GLU A 46 -23.08 -3.84 -7.18
C GLU A 46 -22.74 -3.50 -5.70
N GLY A 47 -21.98 -2.43 -5.46
CA GLY A 47 -21.85 -1.82 -4.13
C GLY A 47 -20.86 -2.48 -3.16
N GLU A 48 -20.30 -3.64 -3.49
CA GLU A 48 -19.18 -4.24 -2.76
C GLU A 48 -17.85 -3.91 -3.46
N GLY A 49 -16.87 -3.42 -2.70
CA GLY A 49 -15.56 -3.01 -3.22
C GLY A 49 -15.54 -1.56 -3.72
N PHE A 50 -15.05 -0.65 -2.87
CA PHE A 50 -14.72 0.72 -3.28
C PHE A 50 -13.34 1.12 -2.77
N GLY A 51 -12.56 1.75 -3.65
CA GLY A 51 -11.30 2.40 -3.37
C GLY A 51 -11.45 3.90 -3.56
N LYS A 52 -10.97 4.69 -2.60
CA LYS A 52 -10.91 6.15 -2.68
C LYS A 52 -9.47 6.59 -2.49
N SER A 53 -9.00 7.50 -3.35
CA SER A 53 -7.69 8.11 -3.18
C SER A 53 -7.65 9.10 -2.03
N THR A 54 -6.43 9.39 -1.58
CA THR A 54 -6.16 10.68 -0.95
C THR A 54 -6.51 11.80 -1.94
N PRO A 55 -6.98 12.97 -1.46
CA PRO A 55 -7.12 14.13 -2.33
C PRO A 55 -5.78 14.45 -3.01
N THR A 56 -5.83 14.87 -4.27
CA THR A 56 -4.62 15.20 -5.03
C THR A 56 -3.83 16.33 -4.39
N ASP A 57 -2.51 16.23 -4.42
CA ASP A 57 -1.61 17.29 -3.97
C ASP A 57 -1.52 18.47 -4.95
N ALA A 58 -0.67 19.45 -4.66
CA ALA A 58 -0.49 20.64 -5.50
C ALA A 58 0.07 20.30 -6.90
N GLU A 59 0.72 19.16 -7.04
CA GLU A 59 1.24 18.61 -8.29
C GLU A 59 0.24 17.67 -8.98
N GLY A 60 -1.00 17.61 -8.47
CA GLY A 60 -2.09 16.80 -8.99
C GLY A 60 -1.95 15.31 -8.71
N ARG A 61 -1.03 14.90 -7.83
CA ARG A 61 -0.72 13.48 -7.60
C ARG A 61 -1.69 12.88 -6.59
N TYR A 62 -2.14 11.66 -6.86
CA TYR A 62 -2.96 10.89 -5.95
C TYR A 62 -2.45 9.46 -5.82
N GLU A 63 -2.90 8.78 -4.77
CA GLU A 63 -2.79 7.34 -4.65
C GLU A 63 -3.92 6.74 -3.81
N LEU A 64 -4.22 5.47 -4.09
CA LEU A 64 -4.99 4.56 -3.27
C LEU A 64 -4.35 3.17 -3.30
N TYR A 65 -4.78 2.32 -2.38
CA TYR A 65 -4.39 0.92 -2.34
C TYR A 65 -5.63 0.05 -2.50
N TYR A 66 -5.63 -0.79 -3.52
CA TYR A 66 -6.75 -1.61 -3.93
C TYR A 66 -6.27 -3.03 -4.24
N LEU A 67 -7.06 -4.04 -3.92
CA LEU A 67 -6.82 -5.41 -4.32
C LEU A 67 -7.82 -5.72 -5.45
N PRO A 68 -7.38 -5.76 -6.72
CA PRO A 68 -8.26 -6.16 -7.81
C PRO A 68 -8.72 -7.60 -7.59
N GLU A 69 -10.01 -7.84 -7.63
CA GLU A 69 -10.57 -9.20 -7.75
C GLU A 69 -10.78 -9.51 -9.23
N GLN A 70 -10.79 -10.80 -9.59
CA GLN A 70 -10.78 -11.23 -10.98
C GLN A 70 -12.02 -10.77 -11.77
N GLU A 71 -11.80 -10.50 -13.06
CA GLU A 71 -12.79 -10.39 -14.14
C GLU A 71 -13.85 -9.27 -14.08
N GLU A 72 -13.86 -8.39 -13.07
CA GLU A 72 -14.87 -7.33 -13.00
C GLU A 72 -14.37 -5.97 -13.51
N GLY A 73 -15.13 -5.38 -14.44
CA GLY A 73 -14.96 -4.00 -14.84
C GLY A 73 -15.21 -3.06 -13.66
N THR A 74 -14.35 -2.06 -13.47
CA THR A 74 -14.49 -1.11 -12.36
C THR A 74 -14.87 0.27 -12.88
N ASN A 75 -15.77 0.95 -12.17
CA ASN A 75 -16.04 2.36 -12.44
C ASN A 75 -14.85 3.19 -12.00
N LEU A 76 -14.41 4.11 -12.87
CA LEU A 76 -13.45 5.14 -12.52
C LEU A 76 -14.17 6.49 -12.54
N SER A 77 -14.08 7.23 -11.45
CA SER A 77 -14.59 8.59 -11.40
C SER A 77 -13.67 9.53 -10.64
N VAL A 78 -13.70 10.82 -10.99
CA VAL A 78 -12.96 11.87 -10.29
C VAL A 78 -13.94 12.85 -9.70
N THR A 79 -13.83 13.17 -8.43
CA THR A 79 -14.69 14.15 -7.76
C THR A 79 -13.87 15.36 -7.32
N ILE A 80 -14.34 16.56 -7.65
CA ILE A 80 -13.79 17.84 -7.19
C ILE A 80 -14.92 18.66 -6.58
N GLY A 81 -14.87 18.89 -5.26
CA GLY A 81 -15.99 19.49 -4.55
C GLY A 81 -17.28 18.70 -4.76
N THR A 82 -18.25 19.28 -5.46
CA THR A 82 -19.53 18.64 -5.80
C THR A 82 -19.59 18.09 -7.23
N THR A 83 -18.57 18.33 -8.05
CA THR A 83 -18.55 17.91 -9.45
C THR A 83 -17.96 16.51 -9.56
N ARG A 84 -18.67 15.60 -10.23
CA ARG A 84 -18.20 14.24 -10.51
C ARG A 84 -17.96 14.06 -12.01
N TYR A 85 -16.78 13.59 -12.36
CA TYR A 85 -16.35 13.23 -13.70
C TYR A 85 -16.33 11.71 -13.82
N THR A 86 -16.85 11.17 -14.92
CA THR A 86 -16.98 9.72 -15.14
C THR A 86 -16.45 9.33 -16.51
N LEU A 87 -16.18 8.05 -16.69
CA LEU A 87 -16.01 7.48 -18.03
C LEU A 87 -17.30 7.60 -18.86
N PRO A 88 -17.25 7.39 -20.18
CA PRO A 88 -18.44 7.36 -21.03
C PRO A 88 -19.40 6.26 -20.57
N GLU A 89 -20.69 6.41 -20.86
CA GLU A 89 -21.70 5.42 -20.48
C GLU A 89 -21.33 4.01 -20.96
N ASN A 90 -21.58 3.00 -20.10
CA ASN A 90 -21.25 1.58 -20.34
C ASN A 90 -19.75 1.30 -20.56
N ARG A 91 -18.87 2.21 -20.13
CA ARG A 91 -17.42 1.96 -20.09
C ARG A 91 -16.98 1.64 -18.68
N VAL A 92 -16.23 0.54 -18.58
CA VAL A 92 -15.56 0.12 -17.37
C VAL A 92 -14.05 0.20 -17.57
N PHE A 93 -13.34 0.50 -16.49
CA PHE A 93 -11.90 0.47 -16.44
C PHE A 93 -11.43 -0.89 -15.93
N HIS A 94 -10.48 -1.50 -16.65
CA HIS A 94 -9.88 -2.77 -16.24
C HIS A 94 -8.51 -2.51 -15.62
N ILE A 95 -8.39 -2.81 -14.33
CA ILE A 95 -7.12 -2.79 -13.61
C ILE A 95 -6.48 -4.17 -13.82
N PRO A 96 -5.23 -4.24 -14.33
CA PRO A 96 -4.55 -5.53 -14.46
C PRO A 96 -4.37 -6.21 -13.11
N GLU A 97 -4.44 -7.53 -13.10
CA GLU A 97 -4.28 -8.32 -11.89
C GLU A 97 -2.87 -8.23 -11.33
N GLU A 98 -2.80 -8.42 -10.01
CA GLU A 98 -1.56 -8.62 -9.26
C GLU A 98 -0.46 -7.56 -9.49
N THR A 99 -0.84 -6.35 -9.86
CA THR A 99 0.13 -5.30 -10.20
C THR A 99 -0.35 -3.91 -9.81
N SER A 100 0.61 -3.05 -9.46
CA SER A 100 0.32 -1.63 -9.27
C SER A 100 0.16 -0.96 -10.63
N VAL A 101 -0.58 0.15 -10.65
CA VAL A 101 -0.82 0.92 -11.88
C VAL A 101 -0.64 2.41 -11.66
N GLN A 102 -0.06 3.05 -12.67
CA GLN A 102 -0.07 4.49 -12.82
C GLN A 102 -1.16 4.90 -13.82
N ILE A 103 -2.15 5.66 -13.36
CA ILE A 103 -3.27 6.17 -14.15
C ILE A 103 -3.23 7.71 -14.15
N ASN A 104 -2.84 8.30 -15.28
CA ASN A 104 -2.92 9.74 -15.49
C ASN A 104 -4.28 10.09 -16.13
N ILE A 105 -4.95 11.10 -15.57
CA ILE A 105 -6.29 11.51 -15.94
C ILE A 105 -6.26 12.99 -16.31
N THR A 106 -6.73 13.32 -17.49
CA THR A 106 -6.97 14.70 -17.93
C THR A 106 -8.47 14.95 -17.92
N LEU A 107 -8.92 15.97 -17.20
CA LEU A 107 -10.32 16.37 -17.15
C LEU A 107 -10.68 17.18 -18.39
N PRO A 108 -11.90 17.00 -18.95
CA PRO A 108 -12.33 17.74 -20.12
C PRO A 108 -12.48 19.23 -19.82
N SER A 109 -12.31 20.09 -20.83
CA SER A 109 -12.57 21.53 -20.70
C SER A 109 -14.06 21.87 -20.59
N GLU A 110 -14.93 20.98 -21.09
CA GLU A 110 -16.38 21.11 -21.07
C GLU A 110 -17.04 19.77 -20.71
N GLY A 111 -18.13 19.84 -19.94
CA GLY A 111 -18.83 18.65 -19.48
C GLY A 111 -18.09 17.87 -18.39
N THR A 112 -18.52 16.64 -18.14
CA THR A 112 -18.02 15.78 -17.04
C THR A 112 -17.60 14.39 -17.50
N VAL A 113 -17.49 14.17 -18.81
CA VAL A 113 -17.10 12.86 -19.36
C VAL A 113 -15.61 12.85 -19.67
N ILE A 114 -14.88 11.92 -19.04
CA ILE A 114 -13.47 11.63 -19.29
C ILE A 114 -13.41 10.68 -20.49
N ASP A 115 -12.75 11.05 -21.58
CA ASP A 115 -12.49 10.15 -22.71
C ASP A 115 -11.59 8.98 -22.25
N ASP A 116 -11.96 7.75 -22.61
CA ASP A 116 -11.32 6.50 -22.16
C ASP A 116 -10.03 6.17 -22.94
N LYS A 117 -9.46 7.18 -23.61
CA LYS A 117 -8.33 7.06 -24.52
C LYS A 117 -7.24 8.09 -24.23
N PRO A 118 -5.99 7.82 -24.63
CA PRO A 118 -4.94 8.83 -24.62
C PRO A 118 -5.31 10.06 -25.48
N PRO A 119 -4.94 11.29 -25.05
CA PRO A 119 -4.13 11.61 -23.87
C PRO A 119 -4.94 11.73 -22.57
N THR A 120 -6.26 11.57 -22.64
CA THR A 120 -7.20 11.87 -21.55
C THR A 120 -7.13 10.85 -20.43
N LEU A 121 -7.00 9.57 -20.78
CA LEU A 121 -6.79 8.49 -19.82
C LEU A 121 -5.60 7.66 -20.27
N VAL A 122 -4.53 7.66 -19.46
CA VAL A 122 -3.30 6.89 -19.73
C VAL A 122 -3.02 6.01 -18.53
N SER A 123 -3.09 4.69 -18.73
CA SER A 123 -2.79 3.69 -17.72
C SER A 123 -1.57 2.87 -18.13
N VAL A 124 -0.62 2.71 -17.21
CA VAL A 124 0.54 1.84 -17.35
C VAL A 124 0.78 1.08 -16.06
N THR A 125 1.33 -0.14 -16.14
CA THR A 125 1.73 -0.87 -14.95
C THR A 125 2.88 -0.16 -14.23
N SER A 126 2.91 -0.27 -12.91
CA SER A 126 3.99 0.22 -12.07
C SER A 126 4.46 -0.89 -11.14
N PRO A 127 5.75 -0.89 -10.75
CA PRO A 127 6.24 -1.88 -9.80
C PRO A 127 5.65 -1.67 -8.41
N GLY A 128 5.77 -2.72 -7.60
CA GLY A 128 5.51 -2.70 -6.17
C GLY A 128 4.13 -3.16 -5.72
N ALA A 129 4.02 -3.38 -4.41
CA ALA A 129 2.77 -3.71 -3.74
C ALA A 129 2.82 -3.27 -2.26
N MET A 130 1.65 -3.15 -1.66
CA MET A 130 1.48 -3.02 -0.22
C MET A 130 1.59 -4.40 0.41
N TYR A 131 2.50 -4.56 1.36
CA TYR A 131 2.67 -5.78 2.12
C TYR A 131 2.20 -5.59 3.55
N THR A 132 1.47 -6.57 4.07
CA THR A 132 1.03 -6.60 5.46
C THR A 132 1.47 -7.90 6.09
N GLY A 133 2.01 -7.83 7.31
CA GLY A 133 2.43 -9.02 8.06
C GLY A 133 2.78 -8.71 9.51
N VAL A 134 3.11 -9.77 10.25
CA VAL A 134 3.59 -9.68 11.63
C VAL A 134 5.10 -9.48 11.64
N LEU A 135 5.56 -8.53 12.45
CA LEU A 135 6.97 -8.28 12.72
C LEU A 135 7.24 -8.44 14.22
N ALA A 136 8.28 -9.20 14.54
CA ALA A 136 8.86 -9.21 15.88
C ALA A 136 10.00 -8.19 15.96
N GLY A 137 10.08 -7.44 17.06
CA GLY A 137 11.11 -6.44 17.28
C GLY A 137 11.59 -6.39 18.73
N LEU A 138 12.53 -5.49 19.01
CA LEU A 138 13.00 -5.22 20.37
C LEU A 138 12.62 -3.82 20.82
N ARG A 139 12.12 -3.73 22.05
CA ARG A 139 11.97 -2.46 22.76
C ARG A 139 13.35 -1.98 23.19
N VAL A 140 13.88 -1.02 22.45
CA VAL A 140 15.21 -0.42 22.65
C VAL A 140 15.09 1.09 22.84
N PRO A 141 16.08 1.76 23.46
CA PRO A 141 16.09 3.22 23.57
C PRO A 141 15.94 3.90 22.21
N GLU A 142 15.30 5.07 22.19
CA GLU A 142 15.14 5.87 20.97
C GLU A 142 16.50 6.16 20.30
N GLY A 143 16.53 6.12 18.97
CA GLY A 143 17.76 6.30 18.20
C GLY A 143 18.66 5.07 18.12
N THR A 144 18.36 3.99 18.85
CA THR A 144 19.10 2.73 18.74
C THR A 144 18.88 2.11 17.36
N ARG A 145 19.97 1.92 16.61
CA ARG A 145 19.94 1.21 15.34
C ARG A 145 19.97 -0.29 15.58
N TYR A 146 18.99 -1.01 15.03
CA TYR A 146 19.02 -2.45 14.90
C TYR A 146 18.31 -2.85 13.60
N THR A 147 18.54 -4.07 13.13
CA THR A 147 17.85 -4.64 11.97
C THR A 147 17.13 -5.91 12.36
N VAL A 148 16.05 -6.22 11.63
CA VAL A 148 15.30 -7.47 11.77
C VAL A 148 14.91 -7.97 10.38
N THR A 149 15.03 -9.28 10.15
CA THR A 149 14.52 -9.92 8.94
C THR A 149 13.03 -10.21 9.09
N ILE A 150 12.33 -10.32 7.95
CA ILE A 150 10.96 -10.84 7.95
C ILE A 150 11.00 -12.32 8.40
N PRO A 151 10.13 -12.76 9.33
CA PRO A 151 10.05 -14.16 9.73
C PRO A 151 9.80 -15.08 8.54
N ASP A 152 10.44 -16.26 8.50
CA ASP A 152 10.16 -17.30 7.52
C ASP A 152 8.88 -18.11 7.84
N LYS A 153 8.55 -19.11 7.00
CA LYS A 153 7.35 -19.97 7.16
C LYS A 153 7.31 -20.68 8.50
N GLU A 154 8.48 -20.91 9.10
CA GLU A 154 8.63 -21.55 10.40
C GLU A 154 8.70 -20.53 11.55
N GLY A 155 8.51 -19.24 11.26
CA GLY A 155 8.57 -18.13 12.21
C GLY A 155 9.99 -17.69 12.58
N ARG A 156 11.02 -18.15 11.86
CA ARG A 156 12.43 -17.84 12.18
C ARG A 156 12.82 -16.48 11.62
N PHE A 157 13.51 -15.68 12.41
CA PHE A 157 14.02 -14.38 12.00
C PHE A 157 15.40 -14.10 12.62
N VAL A 158 16.13 -13.17 12.00
CA VAL A 158 17.43 -12.70 12.47
C VAL A 158 17.28 -11.26 12.93
N LEU A 159 17.79 -10.99 14.13
CA LEU A 159 17.91 -9.66 14.68
C LEU A 159 19.37 -9.29 14.91
N THR A 160 19.76 -8.10 14.45
CA THR A 160 21.11 -7.55 14.63
C THR A 160 21.02 -6.24 15.40
N VAL A 161 21.60 -6.22 16.60
CA VAL A 161 21.59 -5.09 17.54
C VAL A 161 22.96 -4.96 18.19
N PRO A 162 23.40 -3.75 18.60
CA PRO A 162 24.64 -3.61 19.36
C PRO A 162 24.64 -4.50 20.61
N LYS A 163 25.79 -5.12 20.91
CA LYS A 163 25.95 -5.99 22.08
C LYS A 163 25.59 -5.27 23.38
N THR A 164 25.98 -3.99 23.51
CA THR A 164 25.68 -3.16 24.67
C THR A 164 24.19 -3.01 24.94
N VAL A 165 23.35 -3.01 23.89
CA VAL A 165 21.90 -2.97 24.01
C VAL A 165 21.35 -4.36 24.32
N TRP A 166 21.90 -5.41 23.72
CA TRP A 166 21.48 -6.79 24.02
C TRP A 166 21.71 -7.16 25.49
N ASP A 167 22.84 -6.74 26.05
CA ASP A 167 23.22 -7.05 27.43
C ASP A 167 22.27 -6.36 28.46
N THR A 168 21.46 -5.37 28.05
CA THR A 168 20.39 -4.79 28.89
C THR A 168 19.12 -5.64 28.93
N LYS A 169 19.09 -6.80 28.26
CA LYS A 169 17.95 -7.71 28.16
C LYS A 169 16.66 -7.00 27.68
N PRO A 170 16.68 -6.40 26.47
CA PRO A 170 15.52 -5.71 25.93
C PRO A 170 14.35 -6.68 25.76
N ARG A 171 13.12 -6.16 25.95
CA ARG A 171 11.91 -6.96 25.75
C ARG A 171 11.58 -7.07 24.27
N PHE A 172 11.13 -8.25 23.86
CA PHE A 172 10.52 -8.42 22.55
C PHE A 172 9.12 -7.78 22.51
N PHE A 173 8.71 -7.39 21.31
CA PHE A 173 7.33 -7.03 21.01
C PHE A 173 6.94 -7.59 19.65
N GLU A 174 5.64 -7.74 19.46
CA GLU A 174 5.02 -8.04 18.17
C GLU A 174 4.21 -6.85 17.69
N THR A 175 4.22 -6.59 16.39
CA THR A 175 3.32 -5.63 15.76
C THR A 175 2.90 -6.10 14.38
N LYS A 176 1.68 -5.75 13.97
CA LYS A 176 1.29 -5.75 12.57
C LYS A 176 1.96 -4.57 11.89
N MET A 177 2.58 -4.80 10.74
CA MET A 177 3.18 -3.76 9.92
C MET A 177 2.65 -3.86 8.49
N THR A 178 2.29 -2.71 7.94
CA THR A 178 1.82 -2.53 6.57
C THR A 178 2.76 -1.54 5.88
N ARG A 179 3.31 -1.92 4.72
CA ARG A 179 4.30 -1.10 4.00
C ARG A 179 4.26 -1.33 2.49
N PHE A 180 4.26 -0.24 1.72
CA PHE A 180 4.48 -0.29 0.29
C PHE A 180 5.96 -0.53 -0.03
N VAL A 181 6.22 -1.42 -0.97
CA VAL A 181 7.56 -1.74 -1.47
C VAL A 181 7.55 -1.74 -2.99
N GLU A 182 8.33 -0.85 -3.58
CA GLU A 182 8.39 -0.61 -5.03
C GLU A 182 9.38 -1.57 -5.72
N ASP A 183 10.63 -1.60 -5.26
CA ASP A 183 11.74 -2.18 -6.03
C ASP A 183 11.99 -3.68 -5.80
N ARG A 184 11.14 -4.35 -5.02
CA ARG A 184 11.29 -5.78 -4.70
C ARG A 184 10.02 -6.37 -4.15
N GLN A 185 9.79 -7.65 -4.44
CA GLN A 185 8.85 -8.43 -3.67
C GLN A 185 9.45 -8.72 -2.28
N LEU A 186 8.69 -8.43 -1.22
CA LEU A 186 9.05 -8.90 0.10
C LEU A 186 8.66 -10.38 0.18
N GLY A 187 9.67 -11.24 0.15
CA GLY A 187 9.54 -12.66 0.37
C GLY A 187 10.16 -13.10 1.70
N TRP A 188 10.03 -14.40 1.97
CA TRP A 188 10.62 -15.07 3.12
C TRP A 188 12.13 -14.80 3.23
N GLY A 189 12.59 -14.48 4.44
CA GLY A 189 14.00 -14.14 4.70
C GLY A 189 14.45 -12.80 4.11
N GLY A 190 13.53 -12.02 3.52
CA GLY A 190 13.80 -10.68 3.02
C GLY A 190 14.18 -9.68 4.12
N PHE A 191 14.94 -8.67 3.73
CA PHE A 191 15.34 -7.59 4.64
C PHE A 191 14.31 -6.47 4.65
N ALA A 192 13.59 -6.33 5.75
CA ALA A 192 12.93 -5.08 6.09
C ALA A 192 13.92 -4.20 6.85
N SER A 193 14.51 -3.20 6.19
CA SER A 193 15.24 -2.14 6.90
C SER A 193 14.23 -1.28 7.65
N CYS A 194 13.91 -1.69 8.87
CA CYS A 194 12.89 -1.04 9.66
C CYS A 194 13.55 -0.04 10.61
N ARG A 195 13.39 1.27 10.33
CA ARG A 195 13.47 2.30 11.37
C ARG A 195 12.14 2.26 12.12
N ILE A 196 11.97 1.29 13.03
CA ILE A 196 10.78 1.24 13.87
C ILE A 196 10.95 2.30 14.95
N PHE A 197 10.14 3.35 14.87
CA PHE A 197 10.01 4.29 15.97
C PHE A 197 9.26 3.59 17.10
N ALA A 198 9.89 3.51 18.28
CA ALA A 198 9.31 2.94 19.47
C ALA A 198 8.15 3.83 19.94
N GLY A 199 6.95 3.62 19.40
CA GLY A 199 5.73 4.33 19.79
C GLY A 199 4.45 3.50 19.72
N GLY A 200 4.47 2.32 19.10
CA GLY A 200 3.31 1.44 19.00
C GLY A 200 3.10 0.61 20.27
N SER A 201 1.92 0.68 20.85
CA SER A 201 1.44 -0.13 21.96
C SER A 201 1.31 -1.63 21.59
N GLY A 202 2.43 -2.31 21.36
CA GLY A 202 2.46 -3.77 21.19
C GLY A 202 2.28 -4.49 22.53
N ARG A 203 1.44 -5.53 22.56
CA ARG A 203 1.27 -6.39 23.74
C ARG A 203 2.61 -7.06 24.09
N PRO A 204 3.01 -7.11 25.36
CA PRO A 204 4.17 -7.88 25.78
C PRO A 204 3.88 -9.38 25.64
N PHE A 205 4.88 -10.16 25.21
CA PHE A 205 4.86 -11.61 25.37
C PHE A 205 4.95 -11.94 26.87
N GLY A 206 4.03 -12.79 27.34
CA GLY A 206 4.07 -13.45 28.65
C GLY A 206 4.72 -14.82 28.54
#